data_AF-A0A1I0X6C7-F1
#
_entry.id   AF-A0A1I0X6C7-F1
#
_cell.length_a   1.000
_cell.length_b   1.000
_cell.length_c   1.000
_cell.angle_alpha   90.00
_cell.angle_beta   90.00
_cell.angle_gamma   90.00
#
_symmetry.space_group_name_H-M   'P 1'
#
loop_
_entity.id
_entity.type
_entity.pdbx_description
1 polymer ?
#
loop_
_entity_poly.entity_id
_entity_poly.type
_entity_poly.pdbx_seq_one_letter_code
_entity_poly.pdbx_strand_id
1 'polypeptide(L)'
;MKNSFSKMFWMVAASFFLVNPAFSESVVTGNVMGAPYMHGLYMALADDFSSIEKPLSLKYSDRKTDEFAKSVSSGAADFSVSDVALTGKELEERKLIQFPSMVTAIVPVVNLPGVESNKLILNGVVLAKIMTGEIVVWNDESIRAKEQKAMSSEGTVPLG
;
A
#
# COMPACT_ATOMS: atom_id res chain seq x y z
N MET A 1 23.81 -47.18 56.41
CA MET A 1 22.51 -46.98 55.73
C MET A 1 21.88 -45.65 56.16
N LYS A 2 22.44 -44.54 55.70
CA LYS A 2 21.83 -43.20 55.67
C LYS A 2 22.44 -42.55 54.42
N ASN A 3 21.66 -41.86 53.59
CA ASN A 3 22.07 -41.13 52.36
C ASN A 3 21.65 -41.72 50.99
N SER A 4 20.73 -42.69 50.92
CA SER A 4 20.17 -43.12 49.62
C SER A 4 18.90 -42.34 49.20
N PHE A 5 18.12 -41.84 50.16
CA PHE A 5 16.81 -41.22 49.88
C PHE A 5 16.87 -39.78 49.33
N SER A 6 17.93 -39.02 49.63
CA SER A 6 18.09 -37.64 49.16
C SER A 6 18.53 -37.56 47.68
N LYS A 7 19.27 -38.56 47.19
CA LYS A 7 19.74 -38.60 45.79
C LYS A 7 18.64 -38.98 44.81
N MET A 8 17.64 -39.76 45.26
CA MET A 8 16.47 -40.13 44.46
C MET A 8 15.54 -38.92 44.21
N PHE A 9 15.46 -37.99 45.16
CA PHE A 9 14.63 -36.79 45.05
C PHE A 9 15.20 -35.75 44.07
N TRP A 10 16.53 -35.68 43.94
CA TRP A 10 17.20 -34.80 42.97
C TRP A 10 17.18 -35.34 41.54
N MET A 11 16.98 -36.64 41.33
CA MET A 11 17.01 -37.25 39.99
C MET A 11 15.68 -37.09 39.23
N VAL A 12 14.56 -36.90 39.94
CA VAL A 12 13.26 -36.57 39.33
C VAL A 12 13.16 -35.08 38.96
N ALA A 13 13.79 -34.19 39.74
CA ALA A 13 13.85 -32.76 39.42
C ALA A 13 14.72 -32.43 38.19
N ALA A 14 15.70 -33.28 37.86
CA ALA A 14 16.54 -33.11 36.67
C ALA A 14 15.85 -33.57 35.36
N SER A 15 14.70 -34.25 35.43
CA SER A 15 14.00 -34.78 34.25
C SER A 15 12.89 -33.87 33.72
N PHE A 16 12.64 -32.72 34.34
CA PHE A 16 11.63 -31.74 33.88
C PHE A 16 12.22 -30.58 33.05
N PHE A 17 13.51 -30.63 32.70
CA PHE A 17 14.23 -29.53 32.04
C PHE A 17 14.60 -29.79 30.57
N LEU A 18 13.92 -30.71 29.87
CA LEU A 18 14.29 -31.05 28.48
C LEU A 18 13.18 -30.98 27.44
N VAL A 19 12.09 -30.26 27.67
CA VAL A 19 11.25 -29.80 26.55
C VAL A 19 10.74 -28.40 26.86
N ASN A 20 11.57 -27.39 26.58
CA ASN A 20 11.01 -26.11 26.17
C ASN A 20 10.74 -26.27 24.67
N PRO A 21 9.49 -26.38 24.21
CA PRO A 21 9.23 -26.13 22.81
C PRO A 21 9.46 -24.64 22.64
N ALA A 22 10.69 -24.27 22.27
CA ALA A 22 10.94 -22.97 21.70
C ALA A 22 10.23 -22.96 20.34
N PHE A 23 8.91 -22.76 20.36
CA PHE A 23 8.20 -22.20 19.23
C PHE A 23 8.72 -20.76 19.10
N SER A 24 9.89 -20.62 18.50
CA SER A 24 10.22 -19.39 17.83
C SER A 24 9.29 -19.35 16.62
N GLU A 25 8.18 -18.65 16.77
CA GLU A 25 7.29 -18.38 15.65
C GLU A 25 8.12 -17.58 14.63
N SER A 26 8.54 -18.26 13.56
CA SER A 26 9.43 -17.66 12.57
C SER A 26 8.67 -16.54 11.86
N VAL A 27 9.04 -15.29 12.14
CA VAL A 27 8.52 -14.14 11.41
C VAL A 27 8.82 -14.32 9.93
N VAL A 28 7.77 -14.40 9.11
CA VAL A 28 7.91 -14.45 7.66
C VAL A 28 8.28 -13.05 7.21
N THR A 29 9.46 -12.88 6.61
CA THR A 29 9.87 -11.59 6.03
C THR A 29 9.65 -11.64 4.51
N GLY A 30 8.90 -10.69 3.97
CA GLY A 30 8.70 -10.53 2.52
C GLY A 30 9.23 -9.18 2.03
N ASN A 31 9.97 -9.19 0.93
CA ASN A 31 10.42 -7.98 0.23
C ASN A 31 9.40 -7.60 -0.83
N VAL A 32 8.86 -6.39 -0.71
CA VAL A 32 7.83 -5.87 -1.60
C VAL A 32 8.38 -4.66 -2.33
N MET A 33 8.12 -4.59 -3.63
CA MET A 33 8.37 -3.40 -4.42
C MET A 33 7.08 -2.86 -5.01
N GLY A 34 6.84 -1.57 -4.87
CA GLY A 34 5.65 -0.98 -5.46
C GLY A 34 5.64 0.54 -5.40
N ALA A 35 4.56 1.12 -5.90
CA ALA A 35 4.41 2.55 -5.93
C ALA A 35 4.27 3.14 -4.51
N PRO A 36 4.81 4.34 -4.22
CA PRO A 36 4.81 4.90 -2.86
C PRO A 36 3.42 5.07 -2.23
N TYR A 37 2.40 5.43 -3.03
CA TYR A 37 1.03 5.62 -2.51
C TYR A 37 0.37 4.32 -2.04
N MET A 38 0.90 3.15 -2.41
CA MET A 38 0.38 1.84 -1.97
C MET A 38 1.04 1.35 -0.68
N HIS A 39 2.16 1.95 -0.27
CA HIS A 39 2.98 1.49 0.85
C HIS A 39 2.16 1.33 2.14
N GLY A 40 1.45 2.39 2.56
CA GLY A 40 0.69 2.37 3.81
C GLY A 40 -0.38 1.28 3.86
N LEU A 41 -1.00 0.96 2.71
CA LEU A 41 -2.01 -0.08 2.63
C LEU A 41 -1.42 -1.48 2.82
N TYR A 42 -0.30 -1.81 2.15
CA TYR A 42 0.32 -3.12 2.32
C TYR A 42 0.93 -3.32 3.72
N MET A 43 1.45 -2.25 4.33
CA MET A 43 1.92 -2.33 5.71
C MET A 43 0.77 -2.59 6.68
N ALA A 44 -0.35 -1.86 6.54
CA ALA A 44 -1.54 -2.11 7.35
C ALA A 44 -2.07 -3.54 7.18
N LEU A 45 -2.13 -4.06 5.95
CA LEU A 45 -2.54 -5.44 5.69
C LEU A 45 -1.59 -6.47 6.33
N ALA A 46 -0.28 -6.20 6.35
CA ALA A 46 0.69 -7.08 6.99
C ALA A 46 0.56 -7.08 8.51
N ASP A 47 0.31 -5.91 9.10
CA ASP A 47 0.06 -5.77 10.53
C ASP A 47 -1.24 -6.50 10.92
N ASP A 48 -2.32 -6.31 10.15
CA ASP A 48 -3.59 -7.01 10.36
C ASP A 48 -3.43 -8.52 10.22
N PHE A 49 -2.74 -9.00 9.18
CA PHE A 49 -2.48 -10.43 8.99
C PHE A 49 -1.64 -11.03 10.14
N SER A 50 -0.64 -10.29 10.62
CA SER A 50 0.20 -10.67 11.76
C SER A 50 -0.59 -10.85 13.05
N SER A 51 -1.71 -10.14 13.19
CA SER A 51 -2.59 -10.26 14.36
C SER A 51 -3.48 -11.51 14.34
N ILE A 52 -3.68 -12.14 13.19
CA ILE A 52 -4.65 -13.22 12.99
C ILE A 52 -3.98 -14.59 12.83
N GLU A 53 -2.87 -14.67 12.09
CA GLU A 53 -2.27 -15.96 11.74
C GLU A 53 -0.81 -16.11 12.17
N LYS A 54 0.11 -15.47 11.44
CA LYS A 54 1.55 -15.60 11.63
C LYS A 54 2.18 -14.22 11.52
N PRO A 55 3.19 -13.91 12.35
CA PRO A 55 3.90 -12.65 12.24
C PRO A 55 4.53 -12.52 10.85
N LEU A 56 4.08 -11.51 10.11
CA LEU A 56 4.50 -11.14 8.77
C LEU A 56 5.17 -9.77 8.83
N SER A 57 6.42 -9.70 8.41
CA SER A 57 7.15 -8.44 8.27
C SER A 57 7.37 -8.14 6.79
N LEU A 58 6.82 -7.02 6.31
CA LEU A 58 7.08 -6.56 4.95
C LEU A 58 8.19 -5.52 4.94
N LYS A 59 9.15 -5.70 4.03
CA LYS A 59 10.14 -4.71 3.65
C LYS A 59 9.70 -4.07 2.35
N TYR A 60 9.04 -2.93 2.46
CA TYR A 60 8.55 -2.19 1.30
C TYR A 60 9.62 -1.25 0.75
N SER A 61 9.83 -1.26 -0.55
CA SER A 61 10.75 -0.35 -1.24
C SER A 61 10.13 0.21 -2.52
N ASP A 62 10.53 1.43 -2.87
CA ASP A 62 10.09 2.13 -4.07
C ASP A 62 11.20 2.17 -5.13
N ARG A 63 10.80 1.90 -6.38
CA ARG A 63 11.63 1.92 -7.58
C ARG A 63 10.84 2.47 -8.76
N LYS A 64 11.51 2.70 -9.89
CA LYS A 64 10.83 3.10 -11.12
C LYS A 64 9.90 1.98 -11.61
N THR A 65 8.78 2.35 -12.23
CA THR A 65 7.70 1.41 -12.61
C THR A 65 8.16 0.31 -13.56
N ASP A 66 9.14 0.59 -14.42
CA ASP A 66 9.75 -0.36 -15.36
C ASP A 66 10.63 -1.43 -14.68
N GLU A 67 10.90 -1.28 -13.39
CA GLU A 67 11.72 -2.19 -12.60
C GLU A 67 10.91 -3.20 -11.78
N PHE A 68 9.60 -3.01 -11.60
CA PHE A 68 8.77 -3.89 -10.76
C PHE A 68 8.68 -5.32 -11.29
N ALA A 69 8.47 -5.50 -12.59
CA ALA A 69 8.47 -6.84 -13.17
C ALA A 69 9.88 -7.47 -13.16
N LYS A 70 10.93 -6.64 -13.26
CA LYS A 70 12.31 -7.13 -13.20
C LYS A 70 12.69 -7.57 -11.80
N SER A 71 12.29 -6.83 -10.76
CA SER A 71 12.65 -7.11 -9.38
C SER A 71 12.13 -8.46 -8.90
N VAL A 72 10.94 -8.88 -9.34
CA VAL A 72 10.42 -10.22 -9.06
C VAL A 72 11.22 -11.28 -9.81
N SER A 73 11.44 -11.10 -11.12
CA SER A 73 12.20 -12.06 -11.94
C SER A 73 13.67 -12.21 -11.52
N SER A 74 14.27 -11.18 -10.93
CA SER A 74 15.65 -11.20 -10.43
C SER A 74 15.78 -11.66 -8.98
N GLY A 75 14.66 -11.90 -8.28
CA GLY A 75 14.63 -12.23 -6.85
C GLY A 75 15.00 -11.07 -5.92
N ALA A 76 14.96 -9.83 -6.42
CA ALA A 76 15.17 -8.63 -5.59
C ALA A 76 13.93 -8.27 -4.75
N ALA A 77 12.75 -8.71 -5.21
CA ALA A 77 11.50 -8.64 -4.48
C ALA A 77 10.78 -9.99 -4.56
N ASP A 78 10.05 -10.36 -3.51
CA ASP A 78 9.23 -11.57 -3.47
C ASP A 78 7.95 -11.38 -4.29
N PHE A 79 7.39 -10.17 -4.26
CA PHE A 79 6.33 -9.74 -5.17
C PHE A 79 6.42 -8.24 -5.43
N SER A 80 5.80 -7.80 -6.52
CA SER A 80 5.70 -6.38 -6.82
C SER A 80 4.26 -5.96 -7.08
N VAL A 81 3.99 -4.68 -6.83
CA VAL A 81 2.67 -4.07 -6.97
C VAL A 81 2.76 -2.91 -7.95
N SER A 82 1.96 -2.95 -9.00
CA SER A 82 1.96 -1.95 -10.06
C SER A 82 0.56 -1.72 -10.62
N ASP A 83 0.28 -0.47 -11.01
CA ASP A 83 -0.90 -0.11 -11.79
C ASP A 83 -0.71 -0.37 -13.30
N VAL A 84 0.51 -0.71 -13.73
CA VAL A 84 0.82 -1.05 -15.12
C VAL A 84 0.74 -2.56 -15.29
N ALA A 85 -0.33 -3.02 -15.96
CA ALA A 85 -0.49 -4.43 -16.29
C ALA A 85 0.54 -4.85 -17.34
N LEU A 86 1.20 -5.98 -17.10
CA LEU A 86 2.08 -6.62 -18.07
C LEU A 86 1.27 -7.31 -19.17
N THR A 87 1.83 -7.36 -20.37
CA THR A 87 1.27 -8.16 -21.46
C THR A 87 1.45 -9.65 -21.18
N GLY A 88 0.60 -10.51 -21.78
CA GLY A 88 0.74 -11.97 -21.64
C GLY A 88 2.12 -12.48 -22.06
N LYS A 89 2.70 -11.89 -23.12
CA LYS A 89 4.06 -12.19 -23.57
C LYS A 89 5.12 -11.87 -22.52
N GLU A 90 5.03 -10.70 -21.87
CA GLU A 90 5.97 -10.33 -20.81
C GLU A 90 5.84 -11.23 -19.57
N LEU A 91 4.63 -11.66 -19.24
CA LEU A 91 4.40 -12.61 -18.14
C LEU A 91 5.03 -13.98 -18.45
N GLU A 92 4.83 -14.50 -19.66
CA GLU A 92 5.43 -15.76 -20.11
C GLU A 92 6.96 -15.70 -20.13
N GLU A 93 7.53 -14.66 -20.76
CA GLU A 93 8.98 -14.48 -20.88
C GLU A 93 9.66 -14.37 -19.50
N ARG A 94 9.01 -13.71 -18.55
CA ARG A 94 9.54 -13.49 -17.19
C ARG A 94 9.08 -14.53 -16.18
N LYS A 95 8.26 -15.51 -16.60
CA LYS A 95 7.64 -16.54 -15.75
C LYS A 95 6.91 -15.95 -14.53
N LEU A 96 6.16 -14.88 -14.77
CA LEU A 96 5.41 -14.17 -13.74
C LEU A 96 3.93 -14.52 -13.78
N ILE A 97 3.30 -14.46 -12.62
CA ILE A 97 1.84 -14.50 -12.47
C ILE A 97 1.40 -13.10 -12.02
N GLN A 98 0.33 -12.60 -12.64
CA GLN A 98 -0.28 -11.32 -12.28
C GLN A 98 -1.75 -11.52 -11.92
N PHE A 99 -2.17 -10.93 -10.81
CA PHE A 99 -3.55 -10.94 -10.36
C PHE A 99 -3.88 -9.58 -9.71
N PRO A 100 -5.14 -9.11 -9.83
CA PRO A 100 -5.56 -7.88 -9.16
C PRO A 100 -5.62 -8.10 -7.64
N SER A 101 -5.05 -7.18 -6.87
CA SER A 101 -5.11 -7.23 -5.40
C SER A 101 -6.08 -6.21 -4.80
N MET A 102 -6.25 -5.05 -5.43
CA MET A 102 -7.10 -3.97 -4.93
C MET A 102 -7.53 -3.00 -6.04
N VAL A 103 -8.51 -2.16 -5.73
CA VAL A 103 -8.96 -1.05 -6.59
C VAL A 103 -8.79 0.25 -5.80
N THR A 104 -8.13 1.24 -6.41
CA THR A 104 -7.93 2.57 -5.82
C THR A 104 -8.61 3.63 -6.69
N ALA A 105 -8.92 4.78 -6.08
CA ALA A 105 -9.46 5.92 -6.80
C ALA A 105 -8.45 7.08 -6.78
N ILE A 106 -8.22 7.67 -7.94
CA ILE A 106 -7.45 8.90 -8.09
C ILE A 106 -8.45 10.06 -8.04
N VAL A 107 -8.23 11.03 -7.14
CA VAL A 107 -9.14 12.16 -6.93
C VAL A 107 -8.41 13.49 -7.15
N PRO A 108 -9.03 14.47 -7.84
CA PRO A 108 -8.49 15.81 -7.89
C PRO A 108 -8.59 16.47 -6.51
N VAL A 109 -7.51 17.15 -6.11
CA VAL A 109 -7.46 17.95 -4.88
C VAL A 109 -7.25 19.40 -5.25
N VAL A 110 -8.04 20.29 -4.67
CA VAL A 110 -8.02 21.73 -4.94
C VAL A 110 -7.94 22.50 -3.63
N ASN A 111 -7.32 23.67 -3.67
CA ASN A 111 -7.33 24.62 -2.55
C ASN A 111 -8.05 25.89 -2.99
N LEU A 112 -9.34 25.97 -2.68
CA LEU A 112 -10.21 27.04 -3.14
C LEU A 112 -10.86 27.75 -1.95
N PRO A 113 -10.58 29.05 -1.75
CA PRO A 113 -11.27 29.84 -0.73
C PRO A 113 -12.79 29.79 -0.95
N GLY A 114 -13.54 29.56 0.12
CA GLY A 114 -15.01 29.55 0.09
C GLY A 114 -15.65 28.30 -0.53
N VAL A 115 -14.86 27.33 -1.01
CA VAL A 115 -15.36 26.03 -1.49
C VAL A 115 -15.10 24.98 -0.41
N GLU A 116 -16.18 24.43 0.16
CA GLU A 116 -16.07 23.34 1.12
C GLU A 116 -15.61 22.03 0.45
N SER A 117 -14.99 21.15 1.23
CA SER A 117 -14.61 19.81 0.79
C SER A 117 -15.78 19.07 0.15
N ASN A 118 -15.50 18.35 -0.93
CA ASN A 118 -16.47 17.53 -1.69
C ASN A 118 -17.65 18.31 -2.30
N LYS A 119 -17.58 19.65 -2.39
CA LYS A 119 -18.61 20.45 -3.08
C LYS A 119 -18.32 20.70 -4.55
N LEU A 120 -17.06 20.78 -4.96
CA LEU A 120 -16.71 20.99 -6.36
C LEU A 120 -16.98 19.74 -7.19
N ILE A 121 -17.90 19.82 -8.16
CA ILE A 121 -18.20 18.74 -9.10
C ILE A 121 -17.55 19.02 -10.47
N LEU A 122 -16.48 18.29 -10.77
CA LEU A 122 -15.84 18.28 -12.08
C LEU A 122 -16.28 17.07 -12.89
N ASN A 123 -16.48 17.25 -14.20
CA ASN A 123 -16.63 16.14 -15.13
C ASN A 123 -15.33 15.91 -15.91
N GLY A 124 -15.22 14.76 -16.57
CA GLY A 124 -13.99 14.38 -17.29
C GLY A 124 -13.55 15.37 -18.38
N VAL A 125 -14.48 16.01 -19.09
CA VAL A 125 -14.15 17.00 -20.14
C VAL A 125 -13.57 18.27 -19.52
N VAL A 126 -14.19 18.78 -18.46
CA VAL A 126 -13.68 19.97 -17.75
C VAL A 126 -12.33 19.68 -17.11
N LEU A 127 -12.18 18.51 -16.46
CA LEU A 127 -10.90 18.11 -15.87
C LEU A 127 -9.81 17.97 -16.93
N ALA A 128 -10.10 17.39 -18.09
CA ALA A 128 -9.15 17.30 -19.19
C ALA A 128 -8.68 18.68 -19.65
N LYS A 129 -9.61 19.63 -19.82
CA LYS A 129 -9.29 21.02 -20.21
C LYS A 129 -8.46 21.78 -19.19
N ILE A 130 -8.68 21.52 -17.89
CA ILE A 130 -7.82 22.03 -16.82
C ILE A 130 -6.40 21.45 -16.97
N MET A 131 -6.28 20.13 -17.19
CA MET A 131 -4.98 19.45 -17.31
C MET A 131 -4.23 19.79 -18.60
N THR A 132 -4.92 20.13 -19.69
CA THR A 132 -4.31 20.60 -20.94
C THR A 132 -3.99 22.10 -20.94
N GLY A 133 -4.43 22.84 -19.92
CA GLY A 133 -4.23 24.28 -19.81
C GLY A 133 -5.17 25.12 -20.68
N GLU A 134 -6.25 24.55 -21.22
CA GLU A 134 -7.30 25.30 -21.91
C GLU A 134 -8.13 26.12 -20.93
N ILE A 135 -8.43 25.55 -19.76
CA ILE A 135 -9.02 26.28 -18.64
C ILE A 135 -7.89 26.64 -17.69
N VAL A 136 -7.72 27.92 -17.38
CA VAL A 136 -6.62 28.45 -16.55
C VAL A 136 -7.10 29.21 -15.31
N VAL A 137 -8.42 29.33 -15.13
CA VAL A 137 -9.05 29.99 -14.00
C VAL A 137 -10.19 29.15 -13.43
N TRP A 138 -10.37 29.18 -12.12
CA TRP A 138 -11.40 28.39 -11.44
C TRP A 138 -12.83 28.91 -11.67
N ASN A 139 -12.96 30.20 -11.96
CA ASN A 139 -14.26 30.84 -12.23
C ASN A 139 -14.70 30.74 -13.70
N ASP A 140 -14.10 29.84 -14.48
CA ASP A 140 -14.52 29.54 -15.85
C ASP A 140 -15.99 29.10 -15.89
N GLU A 141 -16.72 29.51 -16.93
CA GLU A 141 -18.15 29.23 -17.08
C GLU A 141 -18.44 27.71 -17.07
N SER A 142 -17.55 26.89 -17.62
CA SER A 142 -17.70 25.43 -17.65
C SER A 142 -17.57 24.76 -16.28
N ILE A 143 -16.91 25.42 -15.32
CA ILE A 143 -16.82 25.02 -13.91
C ILE A 143 -18.03 25.59 -13.15
N ARG A 144 -18.36 26.87 -13.36
CA ARG A 144 -19.45 27.58 -12.68
C ARG A 144 -20.84 27.07 -13.02
N ALA A 145 -21.04 26.60 -14.24
CA ALA A 145 -22.32 26.03 -14.68
C ALA A 145 -22.78 24.84 -13.82
N LYS A 146 -21.87 24.21 -13.06
CA LYS A 146 -22.19 23.15 -12.10
C LYS A 146 -22.24 23.60 -10.64
N GLU A 147 -21.56 24.70 -10.30
CA GLU A 147 -21.38 25.18 -8.92
C GLU A 147 -21.93 26.60 -8.72
N GLN A 148 -23.22 26.79 -9.01
CA GLN A 148 -23.85 28.11 -9.15
C GLN A 148 -23.98 28.93 -7.84
N LYS A 149 -23.42 28.47 -6.71
CA LYS A 149 -23.51 29.15 -5.41
C LYS A 149 -22.17 29.49 -4.74
N ALA A 150 -21.05 28.88 -5.14
CA ALA A 150 -19.77 29.04 -4.44
C ALA A 150 -18.78 30.03 -5.10
N MET A 151 -18.94 30.33 -6.39
CA MET A 151 -17.95 31.09 -7.18
C MET A 151 -18.44 32.47 -7.63
N SER A 152 -19.38 33.09 -6.90
CA SER A 152 -20.12 34.25 -7.39
C SER A 152 -19.62 35.63 -6.94
N SER A 153 -18.44 35.80 -6.34
CA SER A 153 -18.13 37.14 -5.77
C SER A 153 -16.71 37.69 -5.77
N GLU A 154 -15.69 37.11 -6.43
CA GLU A 154 -14.38 37.78 -6.47
C GLU A 154 -13.60 37.45 -7.75
N GLY A 155 -12.61 38.28 -8.07
CA GLY A 155 -11.89 38.31 -9.35
C GLY A 155 -11.28 36.98 -9.80
N THR A 156 -10.60 36.99 -10.96
CA THR A 156 -10.00 35.80 -11.57
C THR A 156 -9.14 35.03 -10.55
N VAL A 157 -9.58 33.82 -10.19
CA VAL A 157 -8.80 32.91 -9.33
C VAL A 157 -7.98 32.01 -10.26
N PRO A 158 -6.65 32.22 -10.37
CA PRO A 158 -5.80 31.36 -11.20
C PRO A 158 -5.77 29.93 -10.67
N LEU A 159 -5.46 28.97 -11.55
CA LEU A 159 -5.24 27.58 -11.15
C LEU A 159 -3.97 27.35 -10.31
N GLY A 160 -3.11 28.37 -10.16
CA GLY A 160 -1.81 28.30 -9.48
C GLY A 160 -1.56 29.43 -8.50
#